data_AF-A0A1H0Z8S6-F1
#
_entry.id   AF-A0A1H0Z8S6-F1
#
_cell.length_a   1.000
_cell.length_b   1.000
_cell.length_c   1.000
_cell.angle_alpha   90.00
_cell.angle_beta   90.00
_cell.angle_gamma   90.00
#
_symmetry.space_group_name_H-M   'P 1'
#
loop_
_entity.id
_entity.type
_entity.pdbx_description
1 polymer ?
#
loop_
_entity_poly.entity_id
_entity_poly.type
_entity_poly.pdbx_seq_one_letter_code
_entity_poly.pdbx_strand_id
1 'polypeptide(L)'
;MVGYIEKLYRFIEEGHFNESSPEFIYYLSVPTAGVSVNLIQSNEMNTNIKEENIRYAAFISLTVNQAAQVGKWESYNEYKHQFEERDLFPYFECWYHLETRFGNSVEENISTSILQGVEAIKRCSDNFYVLYQFAEAVRIGIEEIDDWQVIRDGTSLEKRELLKRAVDEITHAIKLYPTKSSVPDDDEPPDNRSPYVSVSMCYSVLAQLRAFKSDFSAANEALVRARETYAEAWALMDAEKLRHISLKVDSLQIEHDVDDATSQIDEVQKDLEQTVNRFRSDIIQYIAFFAGVISIAVVSAQTSQAATSFQVAAKLILVFSGGLMVAFSAFGLLLPYRLDQDYLCRFLGLIVLGGLLIGTGVLL
;
A
#
# COMPACT_ATOMS: atom_id res chain seq x y z
N MET A 1 -42.50 24.05 -5.48
CA MET A 1 -41.08 24.12 -5.06
C MET A 1 -40.84 25.33 -4.15
N VAL A 2 -41.16 26.57 -4.55
CA VAL A 2 -41.01 27.76 -3.67
C VAL A 2 -41.63 27.54 -2.29
N GLY A 3 -42.92 27.20 -2.19
CA GLY A 3 -43.56 26.94 -0.90
C GLY A 3 -42.95 25.78 -0.08
N TYR A 4 -42.24 24.85 -0.73
CA TYR A 4 -41.52 23.77 -0.04
C TYR A 4 -40.19 24.28 0.52
N ILE A 5 -39.42 25.01 -0.30
CA ILE A 5 -38.18 25.67 0.13
C ILE A 5 -38.48 26.71 1.21
N GLU A 6 -39.62 27.41 1.11
CA GLU A 6 -40.08 28.33 2.15
C GLU A 6 -40.34 27.62 3.47
N LYS A 7 -40.99 26.46 3.42
CA LYS A 7 -41.20 25.66 4.61
C LYS A 7 -39.87 25.17 5.21
N LEU A 8 -38.91 24.77 4.36
CA LEU A 8 -37.58 24.33 4.77
C LEU A 8 -36.81 25.43 5.50
N TYR A 9 -36.69 26.61 4.89
CA TYR A 9 -35.94 27.72 5.49
C TYR A 9 -36.65 28.34 6.69
N ARG A 10 -37.99 28.27 6.74
CA ARG A 10 -38.71 28.63 7.96
C ARG A 10 -38.29 27.74 9.13
N PHE A 11 -38.12 26.43 8.91
CA PHE A 11 -37.62 25.55 9.96
C PHE A 11 -36.19 25.90 10.40
N ILE A 12 -35.35 26.39 9.48
CA ILE A 12 -34.01 26.89 9.81
C ILE A 12 -34.09 28.18 10.65
N GLU A 13 -34.91 29.14 10.24
CA GLU A 13 -35.12 30.41 10.96
C GLU A 13 -35.73 30.20 12.36
N GLU A 14 -36.59 29.19 12.49
CA GLU A 14 -37.19 28.75 13.76
C GLU A 14 -36.20 27.94 14.64
N GLY A 15 -35.00 27.64 14.12
CA GLY A 15 -33.94 26.96 14.86
C GLY A 15 -34.13 25.46 15.03
N HIS A 16 -34.99 24.83 14.22
CA HIS A 16 -35.18 23.38 14.25
C HIS A 16 -33.93 22.62 13.79
N PHE A 17 -33.20 23.17 12.81
CA PHE A 17 -31.91 22.68 12.32
C PHE A 17 -31.20 23.80 11.53
N ASN A 18 -29.94 23.61 11.15
CA ASN A 18 -29.16 24.58 10.35
C ASN A 18 -28.91 24.08 8.92
N GLU A 19 -28.37 24.93 8.04
CA GLU A 19 -28.04 24.53 6.66
C GLU A 19 -26.98 23.42 6.61
N SER A 20 -26.11 23.30 7.60
CA SER A 20 -25.10 22.23 7.68
C SER A 20 -25.65 20.92 8.26
N SER A 21 -26.94 20.86 8.62
CA SER A 21 -27.52 19.70 9.28
C SER A 21 -27.83 18.57 8.29
N PRO A 22 -27.86 17.32 8.77
CA PRO A 22 -28.32 16.20 7.97
C PRO A 22 -29.75 16.36 7.44
N GLU A 23 -30.65 16.91 8.25
CA GLU A 23 -32.06 17.14 7.91
C GLU A 23 -32.22 18.05 6.69
N PHE A 24 -31.36 19.08 6.57
CA PHE A 24 -31.38 19.98 5.42
C PHE A 24 -31.08 19.26 4.10
N ILE A 25 -30.03 18.43 4.07
CA ILE A 25 -29.65 17.64 2.89
C ILE A 25 -30.77 16.67 2.52
N TYR A 26 -31.37 16.02 3.53
CA TYR A 26 -32.48 15.09 3.33
C TYR A 26 -33.63 15.75 2.54
N TYR A 27 -34.09 16.91 3.01
CA TYR A 27 -35.18 17.63 2.37
C TYR A 27 -34.83 18.14 0.96
N LEU A 28 -33.57 18.52 0.71
CA LEU A 28 -33.15 18.98 -0.62
C LEU A 28 -32.96 17.87 -1.66
N SER A 29 -32.94 16.60 -1.26
CA SER A 29 -32.81 15.46 -2.19
C SER A 29 -34.11 15.08 -2.92
N VAL A 30 -35.24 15.70 -2.56
CA VAL A 30 -36.60 15.35 -3.02
C VAL A 30 -37.13 16.18 -4.23
N PRO A 31 -36.75 17.45 -4.49
CA PRO A 31 -37.42 18.25 -5.53
C PRO A 31 -37.04 17.87 -6.98
N THR A 32 -37.91 18.22 -7.94
CA THR A 32 -37.72 17.95 -9.38
C THR A 32 -36.88 19.02 -10.10
N ALA A 33 -35.84 18.57 -10.82
CA ALA A 33 -34.85 19.39 -11.55
C ALA A 33 -35.41 20.56 -12.38
N GLY A 34 -36.56 20.36 -13.03
CA GLY A 34 -37.15 21.32 -13.96
C GLY A 34 -37.62 22.62 -13.30
N VAL A 35 -37.90 22.60 -12.00
CA VAL A 35 -38.33 23.80 -11.27
C VAL A 35 -37.13 24.57 -10.70
N SER A 36 -36.00 23.90 -10.45
CA SER A 36 -34.79 24.51 -9.88
C SER A 36 -34.18 25.60 -10.78
N VAL A 37 -34.04 25.34 -12.09
CA VAL A 37 -33.42 26.29 -13.03
C VAL A 37 -34.18 27.61 -13.07
N ASN A 38 -35.51 27.53 -13.16
CA ASN A 38 -36.38 28.72 -13.18
C ASN A 38 -36.28 29.55 -11.89
N LEU A 39 -36.03 28.91 -10.75
CA LEU A 39 -35.87 29.62 -9.47
C LEU A 39 -34.50 30.29 -9.34
N ILE A 40 -33.43 29.68 -9.85
CA ILE A 40 -32.10 30.28 -9.84
C ILE A 40 -32.06 31.55 -10.72
N GLN A 41 -32.77 31.52 -11.85
CA GLN A 41 -32.82 32.61 -12.84
C GLN A 41 -33.84 33.71 -12.52
N SER A 42 -34.75 33.51 -11.56
CA SER A 42 -35.80 34.48 -11.26
C SER A 42 -35.20 35.75 -10.65
N ASN A 43 -35.45 36.91 -11.26
CA ASN A 43 -34.95 38.21 -10.75
C ASN A 43 -35.75 38.75 -9.56
N GLU A 44 -36.99 38.27 -9.38
CA GLU A 44 -37.84 38.62 -8.26
C GLU A 44 -38.59 37.36 -7.82
N MET A 45 -38.60 37.09 -6.51
CA MET A 45 -39.40 36.03 -5.91
C MET A 45 -40.32 36.65 -4.86
N ASN A 46 -41.63 36.41 -4.99
CA ASN A 46 -42.60 36.85 -3.99
C ASN A 46 -42.56 35.89 -2.79
N THR A 47 -41.61 36.14 -1.89
CA THR A 47 -41.32 35.27 -0.75
C THR A 47 -40.83 36.08 0.45
N ASN A 48 -41.09 35.57 1.65
CA ASN A 48 -40.65 36.18 2.90
C ASN A 48 -39.22 35.76 3.30
N ILE A 49 -38.61 34.85 2.55
CA ILE A 49 -37.26 34.33 2.81
C ILE A 49 -36.27 35.08 1.95
N LYS A 50 -35.04 35.27 2.44
CA LYS A 50 -33.98 35.89 1.62
C LYS A 50 -33.83 35.15 0.29
N GLU A 51 -33.82 35.89 -0.79
CA GLU A 51 -33.79 35.33 -2.14
C GLU A 51 -32.57 34.41 -2.36
N GLU A 52 -31.41 34.78 -1.79
CA GLU A 52 -30.17 34.00 -1.81
C GLU A 52 -30.32 32.57 -1.28
N ASN A 53 -31.18 32.37 -0.28
CA ASN A 53 -31.45 31.07 0.34
C ASN A 53 -32.24 30.18 -0.62
N ILE A 54 -33.26 30.75 -1.27
CA ILE A 54 -34.08 30.01 -2.23
C ILE A 54 -33.26 29.63 -3.46
N ARG A 55 -32.44 30.57 -3.97
CA ARG A 55 -31.52 30.30 -5.08
C ARG A 55 -30.51 29.21 -4.71
N TYR A 56 -29.97 29.22 -3.49
CA TYR A 56 -29.05 28.18 -3.02
C TYR A 56 -29.71 26.80 -2.92
N ALA A 57 -30.90 26.70 -2.32
CA ALA A 57 -31.64 25.43 -2.26
C ALA A 57 -32.02 24.90 -3.65
N ALA A 58 -32.37 25.81 -4.57
CA ALA A 58 -32.61 25.46 -5.97
C ALA A 58 -31.33 24.97 -6.67
N PHE A 59 -30.18 25.63 -6.43
CA PHE A 59 -28.87 25.20 -6.91
C PHE A 59 -28.51 23.80 -6.41
N ILE A 60 -28.65 23.53 -5.12
CA ILE A 60 -28.42 22.19 -4.54
C ILE A 60 -29.31 21.15 -5.21
N SER A 61 -30.62 21.42 -5.26
CA SER A 61 -31.59 20.52 -5.88
C SER A 61 -31.24 20.25 -7.34
N LEU A 62 -30.72 21.27 -8.05
CA LEU A 62 -30.25 21.13 -9.41
C LEU A 62 -29.02 20.22 -9.49
N THR A 63 -28.00 20.45 -8.65
CA THR A 63 -26.77 19.64 -8.61
C THR A 63 -27.08 18.17 -8.35
N VAL A 64 -27.94 17.87 -7.36
CA VAL A 64 -28.35 16.49 -7.03
C VAL A 64 -29.14 15.83 -8.17
N ASN A 65 -29.98 16.58 -8.90
CA ASN A 65 -30.74 16.03 -10.01
C ASN A 65 -29.92 15.89 -11.31
N GLN A 66 -29.06 16.87 -11.60
CA GLN A 66 -28.18 16.85 -12.77
C GLN A 66 -27.09 15.79 -12.59
N ALA A 67 -26.68 15.52 -11.35
CA ALA A 67 -25.88 14.34 -10.96
C ALA A 67 -26.36 13.05 -11.62
N ALA A 68 -27.66 12.84 -11.59
CA ALA A 68 -28.29 11.65 -12.13
C ALA A 68 -28.51 11.68 -13.66
N GLN A 69 -28.31 12.82 -14.33
CA GLN A 69 -28.57 12.99 -15.78
C GLN A 69 -27.28 13.36 -16.53
N VAL A 70 -26.60 12.33 -17.05
CA VAL A 70 -25.39 12.46 -17.87
C VAL A 70 -25.57 13.55 -18.95
N GLY A 71 -24.76 14.62 -18.88
CA GLY A 71 -24.61 15.60 -19.95
C GLY A 71 -25.34 16.94 -19.78
N LYS A 72 -25.97 17.23 -18.62
CA LYS A 72 -26.62 18.52 -18.36
C LYS A 72 -25.96 19.29 -17.22
N TRP A 73 -24.69 19.68 -17.40
CA TRP A 73 -23.87 20.27 -16.33
C TRP A 73 -23.54 21.75 -16.52
N GLU A 74 -24.01 22.36 -17.61
CA GLU A 74 -23.73 23.77 -17.94
C GLU A 74 -24.24 24.71 -16.84
N SER A 75 -25.43 24.44 -16.31
CA SER A 75 -26.04 25.25 -15.25
C SER A 75 -25.26 25.21 -13.94
N TYR A 76 -24.60 24.09 -13.62
CA TYR A 76 -23.75 24.01 -12.43
C TYR A 76 -22.59 25.00 -12.50
N ASN A 77 -21.84 24.95 -13.60
CA ASN A 77 -20.68 25.84 -13.81
C ASN A 77 -21.08 27.31 -13.91
N GLU A 78 -22.27 27.59 -14.46
CA GLU A 78 -22.80 28.94 -14.53
C GLU A 78 -23.06 29.53 -13.14
N TYR A 79 -23.59 28.75 -12.19
CA TYR A 79 -24.09 29.30 -10.92
C TYR A 79 -23.22 29.04 -9.69
N LYS A 80 -22.26 28.10 -9.75
CA LYS A 80 -21.50 27.66 -8.57
C LYS A 80 -20.78 28.79 -7.82
N HIS A 81 -20.25 29.78 -8.55
CA HIS A 81 -19.54 30.94 -7.99
C HIS A 81 -20.40 31.80 -7.06
N GLN A 82 -21.73 31.70 -7.14
CA GLN A 82 -22.65 32.45 -6.28
C GLN A 82 -22.76 31.85 -4.88
N PHE A 83 -22.29 30.62 -4.68
CA PHE A 83 -22.53 29.83 -3.47
C PHE A 83 -21.27 29.28 -2.81
N GLU A 84 -20.06 29.66 -3.26
CA GLU A 84 -18.77 29.13 -2.77
C GLU A 84 -18.54 29.35 -1.27
N GLU A 85 -19.12 30.41 -0.73
CA GLU A 85 -19.02 30.79 0.68
C GLU A 85 -19.96 29.98 1.61
N ARG A 86 -20.85 29.15 1.05
CA ARG A 86 -21.78 28.34 1.86
C ARG A 86 -21.07 27.12 2.45
N ASP A 87 -21.44 26.75 3.68
CA ASP A 87 -20.77 25.67 4.42
C ASP A 87 -20.84 24.31 3.72
N LEU A 88 -22.00 23.97 3.13
CA LEU A 88 -22.19 22.71 2.39
C LEU A 88 -21.73 22.77 0.93
N PHE A 89 -21.26 23.91 0.42
CA PHE A 89 -20.83 23.99 -0.97
C PHE A 89 -19.74 22.95 -1.34
N PRO A 90 -18.67 22.75 -0.53
CA PRO A 90 -17.67 21.72 -0.81
C PRO A 90 -18.24 20.29 -0.79
N TYR A 91 -19.28 20.02 -0.01
CA TYR A 91 -19.97 18.72 -0.03
C TYR A 91 -20.65 18.47 -1.38
N PHE A 92 -21.31 19.48 -1.94
CA PHE A 92 -21.95 19.34 -3.25
C PHE A 92 -20.95 19.32 -4.39
N GLU A 93 -19.84 20.05 -4.29
CA GLU A 93 -18.69 19.93 -5.21
C GLU A 93 -18.11 18.51 -5.18
N CYS A 94 -17.91 17.94 -3.98
CA CYS A 94 -17.46 16.56 -3.80
C CYS A 94 -18.37 15.58 -4.54
N TRP A 95 -19.69 15.71 -4.34
CA TRP A 95 -20.68 14.86 -5.01
C TRP A 95 -20.69 15.09 -6.53
N TYR A 96 -20.73 16.34 -6.98
CA TYR A 96 -20.71 16.70 -8.40
C TYR A 96 -19.55 16.05 -9.14
N HIS A 97 -18.33 16.20 -8.62
CA HIS A 97 -17.13 15.62 -9.23
C HIS A 97 -17.14 14.09 -9.21
N LEU A 98 -17.71 13.48 -8.17
CA LEU A 98 -17.84 12.03 -8.10
C LEU A 98 -18.78 11.49 -9.18
N GLU A 99 -19.90 12.15 -9.45
CA GLU A 99 -20.92 11.69 -10.42
C GLU A 99 -20.53 12.02 -11.86
N THR A 100 -19.71 13.06 -12.05
CA THR A 100 -19.14 13.44 -13.35
C THR A 100 -17.83 12.70 -13.68
N ARG A 101 -17.42 11.73 -12.87
CA ARG A 101 -16.15 11.00 -13.06
C ARG A 101 -16.05 10.23 -14.38
N PHE A 102 -17.15 10.02 -15.11
CA PHE A 102 -17.13 9.31 -16.39
C PHE A 102 -16.57 10.18 -17.53
N GLY A 103 -15.50 9.73 -18.21
CA GLY A 103 -14.96 10.40 -19.39
C GLY A 103 -13.43 10.50 -19.40
N ASN A 104 -12.89 11.50 -20.09
CA ASN A 104 -11.44 11.69 -20.24
C ASN A 104 -10.74 12.29 -19.00
N SER A 105 -11.50 12.64 -17.95
CA SER A 105 -11.02 13.35 -16.75
C SER A 105 -11.31 12.60 -15.45
N VAL A 106 -11.42 11.27 -15.49
CA VAL A 106 -11.78 10.43 -14.34
C VAL A 106 -10.90 10.74 -13.12
N GLU A 107 -9.59 10.73 -13.32
CA GLU A 107 -8.60 10.94 -12.26
C GLU A 107 -8.69 12.34 -11.64
N GLU A 108 -8.85 13.37 -12.47
CA GLU A 108 -8.96 14.77 -12.03
C GLU A 108 -10.25 14.97 -11.22
N ASN A 109 -11.36 14.40 -11.69
CA ASN A 109 -12.65 14.47 -11.00
C ASN A 109 -12.62 13.73 -9.66
N ILE A 110 -12.03 12.54 -9.59
CA ILE A 110 -11.86 11.82 -8.32
C ILE A 110 -10.98 12.62 -7.34
N SER A 111 -9.83 13.13 -7.81
CA SER A 111 -8.91 13.88 -6.96
C SER A 111 -9.58 15.15 -6.41
N THR A 112 -10.30 15.86 -7.27
CA THR A 112 -11.08 17.05 -6.89
C THR A 112 -12.19 16.68 -5.91
N SER A 113 -12.91 15.57 -6.16
CA SER A 113 -13.96 15.08 -5.26
C SER A 113 -13.42 14.81 -3.86
N ILE A 114 -12.27 14.14 -3.73
CA ILE A 114 -11.63 13.87 -2.44
C ILE A 114 -11.20 15.18 -1.76
N LEU A 115 -10.58 16.11 -2.49
CA LEU A 115 -10.15 17.40 -1.94
C LEU A 115 -11.33 18.22 -1.39
N GLN A 116 -12.43 18.26 -2.15
CA GLN A 116 -13.65 18.95 -1.75
C GLN A 116 -14.35 18.25 -0.59
N GLY A 117 -14.30 16.92 -0.53
CA GLY A 117 -14.81 16.15 0.61
C GLY A 117 -14.02 16.43 1.90
N VAL A 118 -12.69 16.60 1.82
CA VAL A 118 -11.90 17.04 2.98
C VAL A 118 -12.33 18.43 3.43
N GLU A 119 -12.49 19.37 2.50
CA GLU A 119 -12.94 20.73 2.84
C GLU A 119 -14.34 20.71 3.45
N ALA A 120 -15.23 19.86 2.94
CA ALA A 120 -16.58 19.68 3.48
C ALA A 120 -16.55 19.18 4.93
N ILE A 121 -15.70 18.20 5.26
CA ILE A 121 -15.54 17.71 6.64
C ILE A 121 -15.05 18.81 7.56
N LYS A 122 -14.13 19.67 7.11
CA LYS A 122 -13.64 20.79 7.93
C LYS A 122 -14.73 21.79 8.27
N ARG A 123 -15.67 22.02 7.34
CA ARG A 123 -16.79 22.96 7.56
C ARG A 123 -17.96 22.32 8.32
N CYS A 124 -18.24 21.04 8.06
CA CYS A 124 -19.44 20.33 8.52
C CYS A 124 -19.10 18.96 9.13
N SER A 125 -18.21 18.93 10.12
CA SER A 125 -17.67 17.68 10.68
C SER A 125 -18.71 16.80 11.41
N ASP A 126 -19.80 17.41 11.87
CA ASP A 126 -20.93 16.79 12.56
C ASP A 126 -22.05 16.30 11.61
N ASN A 127 -21.91 16.52 10.30
CA ASN A 127 -22.84 16.02 9.30
C ASN A 127 -22.43 14.65 8.74
N PHE A 128 -23.19 13.61 9.07
CA PHE A 128 -22.88 12.24 8.64
C PHE A 128 -23.06 11.98 7.14
N TYR A 129 -23.81 12.83 6.41
CA TYR A 129 -23.89 12.75 4.95
C TYR A 129 -22.59 13.22 4.31
N VAL A 130 -21.98 14.27 4.88
CA VAL A 130 -20.68 14.78 4.44
C VAL A 130 -19.63 13.69 4.63
N LEU A 131 -19.66 13.02 5.79
CA LEU A 131 -18.77 11.90 6.07
C LEU A 131 -18.96 10.73 5.10
N TYR A 132 -20.22 10.33 4.87
CA TYR A 132 -20.55 9.25 3.93
C TYR A 132 -20.03 9.55 2.52
N GLN A 133 -20.32 10.76 2.02
CA GLN A 133 -19.95 11.18 0.67
C GLN A 133 -18.43 11.25 0.51
N PHE A 134 -17.72 11.73 1.53
CA PHE A 134 -16.26 11.72 1.52
C PHE A 134 -15.70 10.30 1.50
N ALA A 135 -16.22 9.40 2.35
CA ALA A 135 -15.79 8.01 2.37
C ALA A 135 -16.04 7.32 1.02
N GLU A 136 -17.19 7.59 0.40
CA GLU A 136 -17.52 7.07 -0.94
C GLU A 136 -16.57 7.62 -2.02
N ALA A 137 -16.24 8.91 -1.99
CA ALA A 137 -15.27 9.51 -2.90
C ALA A 137 -13.89 8.85 -2.78
N VAL A 138 -13.44 8.59 -1.55
CA VAL A 138 -12.17 7.90 -1.28
C VAL A 138 -12.23 6.43 -1.72
N ARG A 139 -13.34 5.72 -1.48
CA ARG A 139 -13.54 4.34 -1.93
C ARG A 139 -13.46 4.25 -3.46
N ILE A 140 -14.17 5.11 -4.17
CA ILE A 140 -14.13 5.14 -5.64
C ILE A 140 -12.73 5.51 -6.11
N GLY A 141 -12.05 6.45 -5.45
CA GLY A 141 -10.66 6.75 -5.77
C GLY A 141 -9.73 5.55 -5.59
N ILE A 142 -9.94 4.75 -4.56
CA ILE A 142 -9.21 3.49 -4.36
C ILE A 142 -9.50 2.48 -5.49
N GLU A 143 -10.75 2.35 -5.91
CA GLU A 143 -11.17 1.37 -6.92
C GLU A 143 -10.82 1.76 -8.34
N GLU A 144 -10.88 3.04 -8.69
CA GLU A 144 -10.61 3.52 -10.05
C GLU A 144 -9.11 3.76 -10.29
N ILE A 145 -8.32 3.93 -9.22
CA ILE A 145 -6.85 3.95 -9.30
C ILE A 145 -6.33 2.50 -9.25
N ASP A 146 -7.10 1.51 -9.73
CA ASP A 146 -6.91 0.04 -9.58
C ASP A 146 -5.61 -0.54 -10.16
N ASP A 147 -4.67 0.29 -10.61
CA ASP A 147 -3.32 -0.17 -10.91
C ASP A 147 -2.50 -0.21 -9.61
N TRP A 148 -2.76 -1.25 -8.82
CA TRP A 148 -2.07 -1.60 -7.56
C TRP A 148 -0.54 -1.50 -7.68
N GLN A 149 0.02 -1.91 -8.83
CA GLN A 149 1.46 -1.77 -9.13
C GLN A 149 1.89 -0.32 -9.32
N VAL A 150 1.05 0.52 -9.93
CA VAL A 150 1.31 1.97 -10.03
C VAL A 150 1.24 2.61 -8.67
N ILE A 151 0.37 2.19 -7.74
CA ILE A 151 0.37 2.75 -6.37
C ILE A 151 1.64 2.37 -5.61
N ARG A 152 2.06 1.10 -5.69
CA ARG A 152 3.26 0.60 -5.00
C ARG A 152 4.56 1.21 -5.53
N ASP A 153 4.70 1.29 -6.86
CA ASP A 153 5.97 1.61 -7.53
C ASP A 153 5.98 2.96 -8.29
N GLY A 154 4.83 3.64 -8.44
CA GLY A 154 4.70 4.77 -9.38
C GLY A 154 3.70 5.90 -9.06
N THR A 155 3.05 5.93 -7.89
CA THR A 155 2.05 6.98 -7.62
C THR A 155 2.76 8.31 -7.50
N SER A 156 2.23 9.33 -8.19
CA SER A 156 2.68 10.70 -8.01
C SER A 156 2.62 11.05 -6.52
N LEU A 157 3.63 11.80 -6.06
CA LEU A 157 3.75 12.24 -4.66
C LEU A 157 2.44 12.88 -4.14
N GLU A 158 1.73 13.58 -5.03
CA GLU A 158 0.44 14.21 -4.76
C GLU A 158 -0.66 13.21 -4.37
N LYS A 159 -0.78 12.07 -5.07
CA LYS A 159 -1.78 11.04 -4.75
C LYS A 159 -1.53 10.40 -3.39
N ARG A 160 -0.26 10.13 -3.08
CA ARG A 160 0.12 9.57 -1.77
C ARG A 160 -0.22 10.53 -0.63
N GLU A 161 0.03 11.82 -0.81
CA GLU A 161 -0.32 12.81 0.20
C GLU A 161 -1.83 12.99 0.32
N LEU A 162 -2.57 12.92 -0.79
CA LEU A 162 -4.04 12.95 -0.78
C LEU A 162 -4.64 11.78 -0.01
N LEU A 163 -4.18 10.54 -0.25
CA LEU A 163 -4.65 9.35 0.47
C LEU A 163 -4.24 9.39 1.95
N LYS A 164 -3.04 9.88 2.26
CA LYS A 164 -2.61 10.09 3.65
C LYS A 164 -3.52 11.08 4.37
N ARG A 165 -3.82 12.21 3.73
CA ARG A 165 -4.77 13.19 4.27
C ARG A 165 -6.15 12.58 4.44
N ALA A 166 -6.61 11.74 3.51
CA ALA A 166 -7.88 11.03 3.65
C ALA A 166 -7.90 10.09 4.87
N VAL A 167 -6.81 9.36 5.15
CA VAL A 167 -6.69 8.54 6.37
C VAL A 167 -6.86 9.41 7.63
N ASP A 168 -6.17 10.54 7.69
CA ASP A 168 -6.18 11.40 8.88
C ASP A 168 -7.58 12.00 9.13
N GLU A 169 -8.24 12.48 8.07
CA GLU A 169 -9.56 13.09 8.14
C GLU A 169 -10.66 12.05 8.42
N ILE A 170 -10.62 10.87 7.80
CA ILE A 170 -11.54 9.76 8.14
C ILE A 170 -11.36 9.34 9.59
N THR A 171 -10.11 9.19 10.05
CA THR A 171 -9.81 8.81 11.44
C THR A 171 -10.29 9.87 12.42
N HIS A 172 -10.16 11.15 12.08
CA HIS A 172 -10.67 12.24 12.89
C HIS A 172 -12.20 12.23 12.93
N ALA A 173 -12.85 12.13 11.78
CA ALA A 173 -14.31 12.12 11.67
C ALA A 173 -14.94 10.96 12.45
N ILE A 174 -14.41 9.74 12.33
CA ILE A 174 -14.89 8.57 13.11
C ILE A 174 -14.89 8.86 14.63
N LYS A 175 -13.91 9.60 15.14
CA LYS A 175 -13.83 9.94 16.58
C LYS A 175 -14.91 10.92 17.03
N LEU A 176 -15.47 11.71 16.11
CA LEU A 176 -16.51 12.68 16.41
C LEU A 176 -17.89 12.02 16.52
N TYR A 177 -18.10 10.85 15.90
CA TYR A 177 -19.35 10.12 16.00
C TYR A 177 -19.27 9.03 17.08
N PRO A 178 -20.01 9.16 18.19
CA PRO A 178 -20.03 8.12 19.20
C PRO A 178 -20.69 6.87 18.61
N THR A 179 -19.93 5.78 18.50
CA THR A 179 -20.42 4.43 18.15
C THR A 179 -21.35 3.83 19.21
N LYS A 180 -21.68 4.57 20.27
CA LYS A 180 -22.54 4.15 21.38
C LYS A 180 -23.67 5.14 21.59
N SER A 181 -24.54 5.28 20.60
CA SER A 181 -25.92 5.66 20.87
C SER A 181 -26.73 4.38 20.75
N SER A 182 -27.69 4.16 21.65
CA SER A 182 -28.61 3.03 21.58
C SER A 182 -29.20 2.90 20.17
N VAL A 183 -29.14 1.70 19.60
CA VAL A 183 -29.96 1.31 18.44
C VAL A 183 -31.39 1.79 18.74
N PRO A 184 -32.01 2.63 17.88
CA PRO A 184 -33.40 3.00 18.08
C PRO A 184 -34.25 1.72 18.19
N ASP A 185 -35.09 1.62 19.23
CA ASP A 185 -35.96 0.46 19.49
C ASP A 185 -37.05 0.25 18.41
N ASP A 186 -37.07 1.08 17.35
CA ASP A 186 -38.11 1.09 16.34
C ASP A 186 -37.78 0.16 15.16
N ASP A 187 -38.74 -0.70 14.80
CA ASP A 187 -38.73 -1.68 13.69
C ASP A 187 -38.58 -1.06 12.27
N GLU A 188 -38.27 0.24 12.14
CA GLU A 188 -38.04 0.86 10.84
C GLU A 188 -36.63 0.52 10.33
N PRO A 189 -36.50 -0.03 9.10
CA PRO A 189 -35.20 -0.30 8.53
C PRO A 189 -34.42 1.02 8.47
N PRO A 190 -33.19 1.08 9.01
CA PRO A 190 -32.41 2.30 8.97
C PRO A 190 -32.25 2.71 7.51
N ASP A 191 -32.63 3.95 7.22
CA ASP A 191 -32.30 4.58 5.95
C ASP A 191 -30.80 4.35 5.72
N ASN A 192 -30.40 4.04 4.48
CA ASN A 192 -29.00 3.88 4.03
C ASN A 192 -28.13 5.10 4.38
N ARG A 193 -28.78 6.15 4.88
CA ARG A 193 -28.31 7.45 5.30
C ARG A 193 -28.22 7.55 6.84
N SER A 194 -28.15 6.44 7.57
CA SER A 194 -27.97 6.46 9.03
C SER A 194 -26.51 6.77 9.40
N PRO A 195 -26.23 7.48 10.51
CA PRO A 195 -24.87 7.70 11.00
C PRO A 195 -24.03 6.42 11.11
N TYR A 196 -24.66 5.29 11.47
CA TYR A 196 -23.98 3.99 11.57
C TYR A 196 -23.48 3.49 10.21
N VAL A 197 -24.24 3.72 9.14
CA VAL A 197 -23.85 3.35 7.78
C VAL A 197 -22.66 4.21 7.34
N SER A 198 -22.70 5.52 7.60
CA SER A 198 -21.57 6.42 7.34
C SER A 198 -20.30 6.00 8.08
N VAL A 199 -20.41 5.70 9.38
CA VAL A 199 -19.25 5.27 10.19
C VAL A 199 -18.72 3.91 9.76
N SER A 200 -19.60 2.94 9.46
CA SER A 200 -19.20 1.64 8.91
C SER A 200 -18.44 1.79 7.58
N MET A 201 -18.96 2.65 6.69
CA MET A 201 -18.31 2.96 5.42
C MET A 201 -16.91 3.54 5.63
N CYS A 202 -16.76 4.49 6.56
CA CYS A 202 -15.47 5.05 6.95
C CYS A 202 -14.48 3.99 7.44
N TYR A 203 -14.92 3.07 8.30
CA TYR A 203 -14.07 1.96 8.75
C TYR A 203 -13.67 1.03 7.58
N SER A 204 -14.59 0.78 6.64
CA SER A 204 -14.31 -0.07 5.47
C SER A 204 -13.27 0.56 4.52
N VAL A 205 -13.33 1.88 4.35
CA VAL A 205 -12.36 2.65 3.55
C VAL A 205 -11.03 2.73 4.29
N LEU A 206 -11.06 2.95 5.60
CA LEU A 206 -9.85 2.95 6.43
C LEU A 206 -9.12 1.60 6.37
N ALA A 207 -9.86 0.49 6.35
CA ALA A 207 -9.28 -0.84 6.16
C ALA A 207 -8.53 -0.96 4.82
N GLN A 208 -9.15 -0.53 3.73
CA GLN A 208 -8.52 -0.51 2.41
C GLN A 208 -7.25 0.35 2.42
N LEU A 209 -7.32 1.58 2.92
CA LEU A 209 -6.19 2.50 3.02
C LEU A 209 -5.03 1.95 3.86
N ARG A 210 -5.31 1.18 4.92
CA ARG A 210 -4.30 0.53 5.75
C ARG A 210 -3.68 -0.67 5.05
N ALA A 211 -4.49 -1.48 4.36
CA ALA A 211 -4.00 -2.57 3.52
C ALA A 211 -3.09 -2.07 2.38
N PHE A 212 -3.40 -0.91 1.78
CA PHE A 212 -2.50 -0.24 0.81
C PHE A 212 -1.13 0.14 1.39
N LYS A 213 -1.03 0.33 2.71
CA LYS A 213 0.22 0.63 3.40
C LYS A 213 0.90 -0.64 3.96
N SER A 214 0.42 -1.82 3.58
CA SER A 214 0.83 -3.12 4.13
C SER A 214 0.64 -3.23 5.64
N ASP A 215 -0.22 -2.40 6.25
CA ASP A 215 -0.58 -2.49 7.67
C ASP A 215 -1.82 -3.38 7.82
N PHE A 216 -1.64 -4.67 7.52
CA PHE A 216 -2.74 -5.66 7.51
C PHE A 216 -3.36 -5.87 8.89
N SER A 217 -2.58 -5.69 9.97
CA SER A 217 -3.11 -5.76 11.33
C SER A 217 -4.13 -4.65 11.58
N ALA A 218 -3.77 -3.40 11.27
CA ALA A 218 -4.67 -2.28 11.45
C ALA A 218 -5.83 -2.30 10.43
N ALA A 219 -5.61 -2.85 9.23
CA ALA A 219 -6.67 -3.06 8.24
C ALA A 219 -7.74 -4.03 8.74
N ASN A 220 -7.32 -5.17 9.30
CA ASN A 220 -8.21 -6.16 9.88
C ASN A 220 -8.98 -5.62 11.09
N GLU A 221 -8.33 -4.84 11.95
CA GLU A 221 -9.03 -4.16 13.06
C GLU A 221 -10.13 -3.23 12.54
N ALA A 222 -9.83 -2.44 11.50
CA ALA A 222 -10.82 -1.56 10.89
C ALA A 222 -11.98 -2.34 10.24
N LEU A 223 -11.73 -3.49 9.61
CA LEU A 223 -12.79 -4.37 9.10
C LEU A 223 -13.69 -4.93 10.21
N VAL A 224 -13.10 -5.32 11.35
CA VAL A 224 -13.87 -5.77 12.51
C VAL A 224 -14.77 -4.64 13.00
N ARG A 225 -14.24 -3.42 13.12
CA ARG A 225 -15.04 -2.24 13.52
C ARG A 225 -16.16 -1.91 12.52
N ALA A 226 -15.89 -2.01 11.22
CA ALA A 226 -16.92 -1.85 10.19
C ALA A 226 -18.05 -2.87 10.39
N ARG A 227 -17.70 -4.15 10.60
CA ARG A 227 -18.69 -5.22 10.85
C ARG A 227 -19.46 -5.04 12.15
N GLU A 228 -18.81 -4.63 13.24
CA GLU A 228 -19.47 -4.34 14.52
C GLU A 228 -20.50 -3.22 14.37
N THR A 229 -20.08 -2.09 13.78
CA THR A 229 -20.95 -0.93 13.52
C THR A 229 -22.11 -1.30 12.59
N TYR A 230 -21.87 -2.17 11.61
CA TYR A 230 -22.87 -2.66 10.67
C TYR A 230 -23.85 -3.67 11.29
N ALA A 231 -23.36 -4.57 12.16
CA ALA A 231 -24.20 -5.55 12.84
C ALA A 231 -25.22 -4.87 13.77
N GLU A 232 -24.84 -3.74 14.36
CA GLU A 232 -25.74 -2.86 15.12
C GLU A 232 -26.76 -2.13 14.22
N ALA A 233 -26.49 -2.02 12.91
CA ALA A 233 -27.29 -1.25 11.94
C ALA A 233 -28.05 -2.09 10.88
N TRP A 234 -28.09 -3.44 11.01
CA TRP A 234 -28.74 -4.41 10.10
C TRP A 234 -27.97 -4.85 8.83
N ALA A 235 -28.24 -6.08 8.36
CA ALA A 235 -27.27 -6.96 7.68
C ALA A 235 -27.40 -7.18 6.15
N LEU A 236 -28.34 -6.56 5.42
CA LEU A 236 -28.67 -7.04 4.05
C LEU A 236 -28.13 -6.22 2.86
N MET A 237 -27.82 -4.92 2.98
CA MET A 237 -27.40 -4.10 1.82
C MET A 237 -25.88 -3.93 1.62
N ASP A 238 -25.04 -4.16 2.64
CA ASP A 238 -23.59 -3.90 2.58
C ASP A 238 -22.70 -5.07 3.00
N ALA A 239 -23.28 -6.20 3.44
CA ALA A 239 -22.52 -7.40 3.77
C ALA A 239 -21.68 -7.91 2.58
N GLU A 240 -22.20 -7.79 1.35
CA GLU A 240 -21.47 -8.16 0.14
C GLU A 240 -20.29 -7.22 -0.13
N LYS A 241 -20.45 -5.91 0.11
CA LYS A 241 -19.35 -4.94 -0.03
C LYS A 241 -18.26 -5.20 1.00
N LEU A 242 -18.63 -5.40 2.27
CA LEU A 242 -17.67 -5.75 3.32
C LEU A 242 -16.96 -7.08 3.03
N ARG A 243 -17.66 -8.06 2.45
CA ARG A 243 -17.07 -9.31 2.00
C ARG A 243 -16.07 -9.07 0.87
N HIS A 244 -16.43 -8.28 -0.14
CA HIS A 244 -15.54 -7.92 -1.24
C HIS A 244 -14.28 -7.21 -0.74
N ILE A 245 -14.42 -6.24 0.17
CA ILE A 245 -13.29 -5.54 0.77
C ILE A 245 -12.41 -6.51 1.58
N SER A 246 -13.01 -7.40 2.37
CA SER A 246 -12.27 -8.42 3.13
C SER A 246 -11.45 -9.31 2.19
N LEU A 247 -12.06 -9.79 1.11
CA LEU A 247 -11.36 -10.60 0.10
C LEU A 247 -10.23 -9.83 -0.57
N LYS A 248 -10.42 -8.52 -0.84
CA LYS A 248 -9.35 -7.67 -1.38
C LYS A 248 -8.20 -7.54 -0.37
N VAL A 249 -8.47 -7.26 0.90
CA VAL A 249 -7.45 -7.18 1.97
C VAL A 249 -6.69 -8.51 2.10
N ASP A 250 -7.40 -9.65 2.13
CA ASP A 250 -6.79 -10.97 2.21
C ASP A 250 -5.91 -11.27 0.98
N SER A 251 -6.38 -10.92 -0.22
CA SER A 251 -5.60 -11.07 -1.46
C SER A 251 -4.32 -10.25 -1.44
N LEU A 252 -4.37 -9.00 -0.94
CA LEU A 252 -3.20 -8.13 -0.83
C LEU A 252 -2.19 -8.67 0.18
N GLN A 253 -2.66 -9.25 1.28
CA GLN A 253 -1.80 -9.90 2.26
C GLN A 253 -1.10 -11.12 1.67
N ILE A 254 -1.83 -11.97 0.94
CA ILE A 254 -1.25 -13.15 0.28
C ILE A 254 -0.19 -12.74 -0.75
N GLU A 255 -0.42 -11.70 -1.54
CA GLU A 255 0.55 -11.20 -2.51
C GLU A 255 1.83 -10.70 -1.84
N HIS A 256 1.70 -9.95 -0.75
CA HIS A 256 2.84 -9.50 0.06
C HIS A 256 3.63 -10.69 0.62
N ASP A 257 2.94 -11.69 1.20
CA ASP A 257 3.58 -12.88 1.75
C ASP A 257 4.30 -13.71 0.67
N VAL A 258 3.77 -13.73 -0.56
CA VAL A 258 4.40 -14.38 -1.73
C VAL A 258 5.67 -13.65 -2.17
N ASP A 259 5.65 -12.31 -2.23
CA ASP A 259 6.81 -11.50 -2.59
C ASP A 259 7.95 -11.67 -1.54
N ASP A 260 7.59 -11.67 -0.26
CA ASP A 260 8.53 -11.91 0.84
C ASP A 260 9.11 -13.33 0.78
N ALA A 261 8.27 -14.34 0.56
CA ALA A 261 8.72 -15.72 0.41
C ALA A 261 9.62 -15.92 -0.81
N THR A 262 9.32 -15.24 -1.93
CA THR A 262 10.14 -15.27 -3.14
C THR A 262 11.51 -14.64 -2.88
N SER A 263 11.56 -13.51 -2.18
CA SER A 263 12.80 -12.84 -1.79
C SER A 263 13.67 -13.74 -0.88
N GLN A 264 13.05 -14.46 0.06
CA GLN A 264 13.75 -15.45 0.90
C GLN A 264 14.26 -16.65 0.09
N ILE A 265 13.50 -17.13 -0.90
CA ILE A 265 13.94 -18.21 -1.79
C ILE A 265 15.17 -17.77 -2.60
N ASP A 266 15.19 -16.53 -3.10
CA ASP A 266 16.34 -15.99 -3.85
C ASP A 266 17.59 -15.89 -2.96
N GLU A 267 17.43 -15.48 -1.69
CA GLU A 267 18.52 -15.49 -0.71
C GLU A 267 19.03 -16.90 -0.43
N VAL A 268 18.13 -17.86 -0.19
CA VAL A 268 18.49 -19.27 0.03
C VAL A 268 19.17 -19.87 -1.20
N GLN A 269 18.71 -19.54 -2.41
CA GLN A 269 19.35 -19.99 -3.65
C GLN A 269 20.78 -19.44 -3.75
N LYS A 270 20.97 -18.16 -3.45
CA LYS A 270 22.29 -17.52 -3.46
C LYS A 270 23.23 -18.14 -2.42
N ASP A 271 22.74 -18.45 -1.23
CA ASP A 271 23.52 -19.13 -0.19
C ASP A 271 23.85 -20.58 -0.56
N LEU A 272 22.91 -21.28 -1.21
CA LEU A 272 23.14 -22.62 -1.74
C LEU A 272 24.20 -22.61 -2.85
N GLU A 273 24.12 -21.67 -3.79
CA GLU A 273 25.13 -21.50 -4.84
C GLU A 273 26.52 -21.23 -4.25
N GLN A 274 26.61 -20.36 -3.23
CA GLN A 274 27.87 -20.13 -2.53
C GLN A 274 28.38 -21.40 -1.83
N THR A 275 27.49 -22.15 -1.19
CA THR A 275 27.84 -23.38 -0.48
C THR A 275 28.31 -24.48 -1.43
N VAL A 276 27.61 -24.68 -2.54
CA VAL A 276 27.99 -25.62 -3.61
C VAL A 276 29.35 -25.24 -4.20
N ASN A 277 29.58 -23.95 -4.45
CA ASN A 277 30.87 -23.46 -4.94
C ASN A 277 32.01 -23.71 -3.95
N ARG A 278 31.77 -23.54 -2.64
CA ARG A 278 32.73 -23.89 -1.59
C ARG A 278 33.04 -25.39 -1.58
N PHE A 279 32.01 -26.25 -1.55
CA PHE A 279 32.21 -27.70 -1.58
C PHE A 279 32.97 -28.17 -2.83
N ARG A 280 32.67 -27.59 -3.99
CA ARG A 280 33.41 -27.89 -5.23
C ARG A 280 34.88 -27.54 -5.10
N SER A 281 35.19 -26.38 -4.54
CA SER A 281 36.57 -25.95 -4.27
C SER A 281 37.27 -26.91 -3.30
N ASP A 282 36.60 -27.29 -2.21
CA ASP A 282 37.15 -28.20 -1.20
C ASP A 282 37.43 -29.59 -1.80
N ILE A 283 36.52 -30.13 -2.61
CA ILE A 283 36.73 -31.42 -3.30
C ILE A 283 37.93 -31.36 -4.25
N ILE A 284 38.07 -30.29 -5.04
CA ILE A 284 39.22 -30.11 -5.94
C ILE A 284 40.52 -30.08 -5.13
N GLN A 285 40.53 -29.40 -3.98
CA GLN A 285 41.67 -29.35 -3.07
C GLN A 285 42.01 -30.74 -2.51
N TYR A 286 41.02 -31.50 -2.07
CA TYR A 286 41.25 -32.87 -1.59
C TYR A 286 41.78 -33.78 -2.68
N ILE A 287 41.23 -33.72 -3.90
CA ILE A 287 41.72 -34.50 -5.04
C ILE A 287 43.18 -34.16 -5.35
N ALA A 288 43.53 -32.87 -5.40
CA ALA A 288 44.90 -32.43 -5.63
C ALA A 288 45.84 -32.94 -4.53
N PHE A 289 45.42 -32.83 -3.27
CA PHE A 289 46.17 -33.34 -2.12
C PHE A 289 46.43 -34.85 -2.23
N PHE A 290 45.40 -35.67 -2.44
CA PHE A 290 45.56 -37.11 -2.58
C PHE A 290 46.41 -37.49 -3.80
N ALA A 291 46.23 -36.81 -4.93
CA ALA A 291 47.02 -37.07 -6.14
C ALA A 291 48.53 -36.85 -5.91
N GLY A 292 48.92 -35.78 -5.22
CA GLY A 292 50.34 -35.58 -4.91
C GLY A 292 50.86 -36.48 -3.79
N VAL A 293 50.05 -36.88 -2.80
CA VAL A 293 50.46 -37.91 -1.82
C VAL A 293 50.75 -39.24 -2.52
N ILE A 294 49.88 -39.67 -3.45
CA ILE A 294 50.09 -40.87 -4.26
C ILE A 294 51.34 -40.72 -5.14
N SER A 295 51.54 -39.55 -5.76
CA SER A 295 52.71 -39.27 -6.59
C SER A 295 54.01 -39.38 -5.79
N ILE A 296 54.06 -38.84 -4.57
CA ILE A 296 55.21 -38.97 -3.66
C ILE A 296 55.47 -40.45 -3.34
N ALA A 297 54.43 -41.21 -2.98
CA ALA A 297 54.58 -42.61 -2.62
C ALA A 297 55.14 -43.45 -3.78
N VAL A 298 54.62 -43.24 -5.00
CA VAL A 298 55.07 -43.95 -6.21
C VAL A 298 56.51 -43.58 -6.55
N VAL A 299 56.84 -42.27 -6.59
CA VAL A 299 58.20 -41.80 -6.89
C VAL A 299 59.18 -42.29 -5.84
N SER A 300 58.81 -42.28 -4.56
CA SER A 300 59.67 -42.77 -3.47
C SER A 300 59.93 -44.27 -3.59
N ALA A 301 58.90 -45.07 -3.88
CA ALA A 301 59.05 -46.51 -4.09
C ALA A 301 59.94 -46.84 -5.31
N GLN A 302 59.72 -46.16 -6.44
CA GLN A 302 60.53 -46.34 -7.65
C GLN A 302 61.99 -45.92 -7.42
N THR A 303 62.20 -44.78 -6.77
CA THR A 303 63.54 -44.27 -6.44
C THR A 303 64.28 -45.23 -5.51
N SER A 304 63.59 -45.80 -4.51
CA SER A 304 64.18 -46.78 -3.60
C SER A 304 64.58 -48.09 -4.29
N GLN A 305 63.89 -48.48 -5.37
CA GLN A 305 64.23 -49.69 -6.14
C GLN A 305 65.33 -49.46 -7.18
N ALA A 306 65.41 -48.24 -7.74
CA ALA A 306 66.36 -47.91 -8.80
C ALA A 306 67.73 -47.42 -8.29
N ALA A 307 67.83 -46.96 -7.04
CA ALA A 307 69.05 -46.40 -6.50
C ALA A 307 70.09 -47.48 -6.12
N THR A 308 71.34 -47.28 -6.53
CA THR A 308 72.47 -48.18 -6.24
C THR A 308 72.98 -48.08 -4.80
N SER A 309 72.60 -47.03 -4.07
CA SER A 309 72.93 -46.86 -2.65
C SER A 309 71.80 -46.16 -1.89
N PHE A 310 71.64 -46.52 -0.63
CA PHE A 310 70.64 -45.92 0.27
C PHE A 310 70.79 -44.40 0.37
N GLN A 311 72.03 -43.90 0.37
CA GLN A 311 72.31 -42.47 0.49
C GLN A 311 71.81 -41.69 -0.73
N VAL A 312 71.96 -42.23 -1.95
CA VAL A 312 71.42 -41.60 -3.17
C VAL A 312 69.89 -41.64 -3.20
N ALA A 313 69.28 -42.75 -2.76
CA ALA A 313 67.82 -42.86 -2.64
C ALA A 313 67.24 -41.83 -1.66
N ALA A 314 67.86 -41.68 -0.49
CA ALA A 314 67.42 -40.75 0.54
C ALA A 314 67.47 -39.30 0.07
N LYS A 315 68.55 -38.88 -0.62
CA LYS A 315 68.66 -37.53 -1.19
C LYS A 315 67.54 -37.23 -2.19
N LEU A 316 67.32 -38.14 -3.14
CA LEU A 316 66.27 -37.99 -4.15
C LEU A 316 64.88 -37.91 -3.53
N ILE A 317 64.57 -38.78 -2.55
CA ILE A 317 63.29 -38.74 -1.83
C ILE A 317 63.10 -37.39 -1.11
N LEU A 318 64.16 -36.86 -0.50
CA LEU A 318 64.13 -35.60 0.24
C LEU A 318 63.94 -34.39 -0.68
N VAL A 319 64.64 -34.35 -1.83
CA VAL A 319 64.45 -33.32 -2.87
C VAL A 319 63.06 -33.40 -3.50
N PHE A 320 62.56 -34.59 -3.81
CA PHE A 320 61.20 -34.77 -4.35
C PHE A 320 60.13 -34.34 -3.35
N SER A 321 60.29 -34.69 -2.07
CA SER A 321 59.36 -34.30 -1.01
C SER A 321 59.34 -32.78 -0.81
N GLY A 322 60.52 -32.13 -0.81
CA GLY A 322 60.62 -30.67 -0.71
C GLY A 322 60.04 -29.95 -1.94
N GLY A 323 60.30 -30.46 -3.15
CA GLY A 323 59.73 -29.93 -4.39
C GLY A 323 58.20 -30.05 -4.43
N LEU A 324 57.65 -31.16 -3.95
CA LEU A 324 56.20 -31.33 -3.81
C LEU A 324 55.59 -30.41 -2.76
N MET A 325 56.24 -30.19 -1.61
CA MET A 325 55.75 -29.21 -0.62
C MET A 325 55.65 -27.80 -1.22
N VAL A 326 56.65 -27.39 -2.02
CA VAL A 326 56.62 -26.08 -2.71
C VAL A 326 55.52 -26.04 -3.77
N ALA A 327 55.41 -27.08 -4.61
CA ALA A 327 54.37 -27.17 -5.63
C ALA A 327 52.95 -27.16 -5.01
N PHE A 328 52.73 -27.90 -3.92
CA PHE A 328 51.47 -27.92 -3.18
C PHE A 328 51.14 -26.58 -2.54
N SER A 329 52.15 -25.88 -2.02
CA SER A 329 51.97 -24.53 -1.50
C SER A 329 51.48 -23.61 -2.62
N ALA A 330 52.12 -23.67 -3.81
CA ALA A 330 51.72 -22.89 -4.97
C ALA A 330 50.30 -23.21 -5.46
N PHE A 331 49.87 -24.48 -5.43
CA PHE A 331 48.48 -24.86 -5.70
C PHE A 331 47.50 -24.29 -4.67
N GLY A 332 47.92 -24.17 -3.41
CA GLY A 332 47.15 -23.52 -2.35
C GLY A 332 46.85 -22.03 -2.62
N LEU A 333 47.65 -21.34 -3.45
CA LEU A 333 47.37 -19.97 -3.90
C LEU A 333 46.36 -19.90 -5.05
N LEU A 334 46.25 -20.96 -5.86
CA LEU A 334 45.33 -21.01 -7.00
C LEU A 334 43.88 -21.28 -6.58
N LEU A 335 43.65 -21.69 -5.33
CA LEU A 335 42.32 -21.86 -4.78
C LEU A 335 41.77 -20.52 -4.28
N PRO A 336 40.53 -20.15 -4.64
CA PRO A 336 39.90 -18.89 -4.26
C PRO A 336 39.43 -18.94 -2.80
N TYR A 337 40.35 -19.07 -1.85
CA TYR A 337 40.07 -18.88 -0.43
C TYR A 337 40.30 -17.41 -0.08
N ARG A 338 39.49 -16.83 0.80
CA ARG A 338 39.78 -15.49 1.34
C ARG A 338 41.20 -15.54 1.91
N LEU A 339 42.08 -14.70 1.36
CA LEU A 339 43.47 -14.55 1.78
C LEU A 339 43.49 -13.90 3.18
N ASP A 340 43.17 -14.72 4.18
CA ASP A 340 43.28 -14.33 5.57
C ASP A 340 44.76 -14.34 5.98
N GLN A 341 45.14 -13.46 6.91
CA GLN A 341 46.54 -13.22 7.27
C GLN A 341 47.22 -14.50 7.79
N ASP A 342 46.46 -15.36 8.48
CA ASP A 342 46.93 -16.66 8.98
C ASP A 342 47.21 -17.68 7.87
N TYR A 343 46.46 -17.63 6.77
CA TYR A 343 46.66 -18.53 5.63
C TYR A 343 47.96 -18.20 4.90
N LEU A 344 48.23 -16.90 4.71
CA LEU A 344 49.46 -16.40 4.09
C LEU A 344 50.71 -16.77 4.90
N CYS A 345 50.64 -16.68 6.24
CA CYS A 345 51.75 -17.10 7.11
C CYS A 345 52.04 -18.61 7.01
N ARG A 346 51.00 -19.46 6.96
CA ARG A 346 51.16 -20.91 6.78
C ARG A 346 51.77 -21.25 5.42
N PHE A 347 51.30 -20.59 4.37
CA PHE A 347 51.83 -20.73 3.01
C PHE A 347 53.33 -20.37 2.92
N LEU A 348 53.74 -19.22 3.46
CA LEU A 348 55.14 -18.80 3.50
C LEU A 348 56.00 -19.80 4.29
N GLY A 349 55.48 -20.30 5.42
CA GLY A 349 56.15 -21.32 6.22
C GLY A 349 56.42 -22.61 5.44
N LEU A 350 55.43 -23.09 4.66
CA LEU A 350 55.56 -24.30 3.85
C LEU A 350 56.56 -24.14 2.69
N ILE A 351 56.62 -22.97 2.06
CA ILE A 351 57.63 -22.68 1.03
C ILE A 351 59.04 -22.68 1.62
N VAL A 352 59.23 -22.01 2.77
CA VAL A 352 60.53 -21.97 3.44
C VAL A 352 60.97 -23.37 3.85
N LEU A 353 60.06 -24.17 4.41
CA LEU A 353 60.37 -25.55 4.80
C LEU A 353 60.69 -26.43 3.59
N GLY A 354 59.91 -26.33 2.51
CA GLY A 354 60.16 -27.06 1.27
C GLY A 354 61.50 -26.69 0.63
N GLY A 355 61.85 -25.40 0.63
CA GLY A 355 63.15 -24.91 0.18
C GLY A 355 64.32 -25.44 1.02
N LEU A 356 64.16 -25.48 2.35
CA LEU A 356 65.14 -26.08 3.26
C LEU A 356 65.32 -27.58 3.02
N LEU A 357 64.23 -28.32 2.79
CA LEU A 357 64.30 -29.74 2.43
C LEU A 357 65.06 -29.93 1.12
N ILE A 358 64.75 -29.16 0.08
CA ILE A 358 65.52 -29.24 -1.19
C ILE A 358 67.01 -28.93 -0.95
N GLY A 359 67.32 -27.86 -0.22
CA GLY A 359 68.69 -27.46 0.06
C GLY A 359 69.49 -28.52 0.83
N THR A 360 68.88 -29.10 1.86
CA THR A 360 69.50 -30.18 2.64
C THR A 360 69.68 -31.46 1.83
N GLY A 361 68.70 -31.83 1.00
CA GLY A 361 68.79 -33.01 0.12
C GLY A 361 69.84 -32.89 -0.98
N VAL A 362 70.18 -31.68 -1.41
CA VAL A 362 71.26 -31.42 -2.39
C VAL A 362 72.64 -31.39 -1.72
N LEU A 363 72.72 -30.93 -0.46
CA LEU A 363 73.98 -30.79 0.28
C LEU A 363 74.46 -32.07 0.97
N LEU A 364 73.54 -32.90 1.48
CA LEU A 364 73.82 -34.27 1.92
C LEU A 364 74.33 -35.09 0.76
#